data_AF-A0A2U2HNB7-F1
#
_entry.id   AF-A0A2U2HNB7-F1
#
_cell.length_a   1.000
_cell.length_b   1.000
_cell.length_c   1.000
_cell.angle_alpha   90.00
_cell.angle_beta   90.00
_cell.angle_gamma   90.00
#
_symmetry.space_group_name_H-M   'P 1'
#
loop_
_entity.id
_entity.type
_entity.pdbx_description
1 polymer ?
#
loop_
_entity_poly.entity_id
_entity_poly.type
_entity_poly.pdbx_seq_one_letter_code
_entity_poly.pdbx_strand_id
1 'polypeptide(L)' 'MREEYDFSAARKNPYAAQLKKQITIRLDEESITYFKSISEEVGIPYQSLINLYLRDCAASKRKLNLKWK' A
#
# COMPACT_ATOMS: atom_id res chain seq x y z
N MET A 1 32.23 10.06 -8.98
CA MET A 1 30.93 10.75 -8.94
C MET A 1 31.20 12.24 -9.05
N ARG A 2 30.45 13.02 -9.84
CA ARG A 2 30.71 14.48 -9.99
C ARG A 2 30.36 15.20 -8.69
N GLU A 3 31.18 16.19 -8.33
CA GLU A 3 31.09 16.93 -7.06
C GLU A 3 29.88 17.87 -7.02
N GLU A 4 29.46 18.45 -8.16
CA GLU A 4 28.28 19.29 -8.23
C GLU A 4 27.43 19.00 -9.47
N TYR A 5 26.11 19.01 -9.26
CA TYR A 5 25.09 18.92 -10.30
C TYR A 5 24.27 20.20 -10.28
N ASP A 6 24.21 20.86 -11.44
CA ASP A 6 23.33 22.02 -11.66
C ASP A 6 21.90 21.52 -11.95
N PHE A 7 20.98 21.83 -11.04
CA PHE A 7 19.56 21.48 -11.13
C PHE A 7 18.67 22.66 -11.54
N SER A 8 19.23 23.79 -11.99
CA SER A 8 18.47 25.00 -12.34
C SER A 8 17.43 24.80 -13.45
N ALA A 9 17.61 23.79 -14.31
CA ALA A 9 16.65 23.41 -15.36
C ALA A 9 15.90 22.09 -15.08
N ALA A 10 16.00 21.55 -13.87
CA ALA A 10 15.41 20.26 -13.53
C ALA A 10 13.87 20.33 -13.51
N ARG A 11 13.22 19.47 -14.29
CA ARG A 11 11.77 19.28 -14.24
C ARG A 11 11.40 18.24 -13.19
N LYS A 12 10.43 18.56 -12.34
CA LYS A 12 9.89 17.63 -11.34
C LYS A 12 9.36 16.39 -12.04
N ASN A 13 9.84 15.22 -11.64
CA ASN A 13 9.43 13.95 -12.22
C ASN A 13 7.89 13.78 -12.05
N PRO A 14 7.09 13.69 -13.12
CA PRO A 14 5.64 13.55 -13.04
C PRO A 14 5.21 12.23 -12.35
N TYR A 15 6.09 11.23 -12.33
CA TYR A 15 5.89 9.95 -11.65
C TYR A 15 6.27 10.01 -10.16
N ALA A 16 6.86 11.10 -9.67
CA ALA A 16 7.18 11.25 -8.25
C ALA A 16 5.94 11.18 -7.35
N ALA A 17 4.78 11.61 -7.85
CA ALA A 17 3.50 11.52 -7.12
C ALA A 17 2.97 10.07 -7.03
N GLN A 18 3.45 9.17 -7.88
CA GLN A 18 3.07 7.75 -7.91
C GLN A 18 3.99 6.88 -7.06
N LEU A 19 5.02 7.46 -6.41
CA LEU A 19 5.82 6.70 -5.47
C LEU A 19 4.94 6.20 -4.32
N LYS A 20 5.06 4.89 -4.05
CA LYS A 20 4.44 4.26 -2.89
C LYS A 20 4.91 4.99 -1.64
N LYS A 21 3.98 5.60 -0.90
CA LYS A 21 4.27 6.13 0.43
C LYS A 21 4.39 4.95 1.38
N GLN A 22 5.56 4.78 1.99
CA GLN A 22 5.73 3.83 3.08
C GLN A 22 4.96 4.35 4.30
N ILE A 23 4.04 3.53 4.80
CA ILE A 23 3.26 3.83 6.00
C ILE A 23 3.33 2.64 6.95
N THR A 24 3.26 2.91 8.25
CA THR A 24 3.14 1.89 9.29
C THR A 24 1.68 1.82 9.72
N ILE A 25 1.03 0.69 9.51
CA ILE A 25 -0.36 0.44 9.96
C ILE A 25 -0.30 -0.61 11.08
N ARG A 26 -1.06 -0.38 12.16
CA ARG A 26 -1.25 -1.40 13.19
C ARG A 26 -2.37 -2.33 12.73
N LEU A 27 -2.06 -3.63 12.68
CA LEU A 27 -2.99 -4.70 12.35
C LEU A 27 -2.95 -5.71 13.48
N ASP A 28 -4.10 -6.34 13.76
CA ASP A 28 -4.19 -7.47 14.66
C ASP A 28 -3.50 -8.71 14.06
N GLU A 29 -3.09 -9.63 14.95
CA GLU A 29 -2.37 -10.83 14.59
C GLU A 29 -3.21 -11.77 13.71
N GLU A 30 -4.52 -11.85 13.97
CA GLU A 30 -5.46 -12.67 13.20
C GLU A 30 -5.52 -12.21 11.74
N SER A 31 -5.67 -10.90 11.49
CA SER A 31 -5.66 -10.32 10.15
C SER A 31 -4.35 -10.59 9.43
N ILE A 32 -3.20 -10.42 10.11
CA ILE A 32 -1.89 -10.71 9.51
C ILE A 32 -1.80 -12.19 9.11
N THR A 33 -2.26 -13.09 9.98
CA THR A 33 -2.22 -14.54 9.75
C THR A 33 -3.11 -14.94 8.58
N TYR A 34 -4.32 -14.39 8.50
CA TYR A 34 -5.24 -14.59 7.38
C TYR A 34 -4.65 -14.17 6.03
N PHE A 35 -4.04 -12.97 5.94
CA PHE A 35 -3.42 -12.53 4.69
C PHE A 35 -2.14 -13.30 4.35
N LYS A 36 -1.44 -13.86 5.35
CA LYS A 36 -0.30 -14.75 5.11
C LYS A 36 -0.74 -16.07 4.48
N SER A 37 -1.78 -16.73 4.98
CA SER A 37 -2.25 -17.98 4.37
C SER A 37 -2.69 -17.78 2.92
N ILE A 38 -3.42 -16.69 2.64
CA ILE A 38 -3.82 -16.35 1.26
C ILE A 38 -2.61 -16.02 0.38
N SER A 39 -1.57 -15.40 0.95
CA SER A 39 -0.34 -15.11 0.21
C SER A 39 0.38 -16.37 -0.25
N GLU A 40 0.32 -17.45 0.54
CA GLU A 40 0.92 -18.74 0.18
C GLU A 40 0.15 -19.41 -0.97
N GLU A 41 -1.17 -19.27 -1.00
CA GLU A 41 -2.02 -19.84 -2.05
C GLU A 41 -1.90 -19.08 -3.39
N VAL A 42 -1.86 -17.74 -3.33
CA VAL A 42 -1.91 -16.88 -4.53
C VAL A 42 -0.50 -16.52 -5.03
N GLY A 43 0.54 -16.74 -4.24
CA GLY A 43 1.93 -16.42 -4.58
C GLY A 43 2.25 -14.91 -4.59
N ILE A 44 1.38 -14.08 -4.02
CA ILE A 44 1.54 -12.62 -3.92
C ILE A 44 1.86 -12.27 -2.47
N PRO A 45 2.88 -11.42 -2.18
CA PRO A 45 3.19 -11.04 -0.80
C PRO A 45 1.97 -10.48 -0.05
N TYR A 46 1.77 -10.92 1.21
CA TYR A 46 0.62 -10.52 2.03
C TYR A 46 0.45 -9.00 2.15
N GLN A 47 1.55 -8.22 2.18
CA GLN A 47 1.51 -6.75 2.19
C GLN A 47 0.87 -6.17 0.91
N SER A 48 1.15 -6.77 -0.24
CA SER A 48 0.55 -6.37 -1.51
C SER A 48 -0.92 -6.76 -1.57
N LEU A 49 -1.29 -7.94 -1.06
CA LEU A 49 -2.68 -8.37 -0.93
C LEU A 49 -3.50 -7.42 -0.06
N ILE A 50 -3.01 -7.07 1.13
CA ILE A 50 -3.66 -6.09 2.01
C ILE A 50 -3.95 -4.79 1.26
N ASN A 51 -2.95 -4.25 0.55
CA ASN A 51 -3.11 -3.01 -0.20
C ASN A 51 -4.14 -3.16 -1.35
N LEU A 52 -4.18 -4.29 -2.04
CA LEU A 52 -5.17 -4.57 -3.08
C LEU A 52 -6.59 -4.63 -2.52
N TYR A 53 -6.78 -5.31 -1.40
CA TYR A 53 -8.08 -5.39 -0.72
C TYR A 53 -8.55 -4.02 -0.22
N LEU A 54 -7.65 -3.20 0.32
CA LEU A 54 -7.99 -1.82 0.72
C LEU A 54 -8.40 -0.97 -0.48
N ARG A 55 -7.71 -1.12 -1.61
CA ARG A 55 -8.04 -0.41 -2.86
C ARG A 55 -9.40 -0.83 -3.40
N ASP A 56 -9.69 -2.13 -3.39
CA ASP A 56 -10.99 -2.65 -3.80
C ASP A 56 -12.12 -2.18 -2.89
N CYS A 57 -11.89 -2.17 -1.57
CA CYS A 57 -12.82 -1.65 -0.57
C CYS A 57 -13.18 -0.17 -0.85
N ALA A 58 -12.16 0.64 -1.14
CA ALA A 58 -12.34 2.05 -1.48
C ALA A 58 -13.07 2.25 -2.82
N ALA A 59 -12.74 1.46 -3.84
CA ALA A 59 -13.41 1.50 -5.15
C ALA A 59 -14.89 1.10 -5.04
N SER A 60 -15.19 0.08 -4.24
CA SER A 60 -16.54 -0.40 -3.97
C SER A 60 -17.31 0.46 -2.97
N LYS A 61 -16.67 1.49 -2.39
CA LYS A 61 -17.21 2.33 -1.31
C LYS A 61 -17.82 1.52 -0.16
N ARG A 62 -17.20 0.36 0.16
CA ARG A 62 -17.67 -0.50 1.25
C ARG A 62 -17.53 0.26 2.57
N LYS A 63 -18.63 0.35 3.32
CA LYS A 63 -18.63 0.95 4.65
C LYS A 63 -18.69 -0.15 5.68
N LEU A 64 -17.81 -0.09 6.68
CA LEU A 64 -17.87 -1.00 7.80
C LEU A 64 -19.19 -0.77 8.54
N ASN A 65 -19.94 -1.84 8.79
CA ASN A 65 -21.12 -1.75 9.63
C ASN A 65 -20.68 -1.72 11.09
N LEU A 66 -20.59 -0.52 11.66
CA LEU A 66 -20.18 -0.28 13.05
C LEU A 66 -21.29 -0.54 14.07
N LYS A 67 -22.37 -1.23 13.69
CA LYS A 67 -23.37 -1.71 14.64
C LYS A 67 -22.76 -2.86 15.46
N TRP A 68 -21.94 -2.52 16.44
CA TRP A 68 -21.65 -3.39 17.57
C TRP A 68 -22.96 -3.58 18.33
N LYS A 69 -23.41 -4.82 18.46
CA LYS A 69 -24.59 -5.21 19.24
C LYS A 69 -24.13 -5.98 20.45
#